data_AF-A0AAW2W9G0-F1
#
_entry.id   AF-A0AAW2W9G0-F1
#
_cell.length_a   1.000
_cell.length_b   1.000
_cell.length_c   1.000
_cell.angle_alpha   90.00
_cell.angle_beta   90.00
_cell.angle_gamma   90.00
#
_symmetry.space_group_name_H-M   'P 1'
#
loop_
_entity.id
_entity.type
_entity.pdbx_description
1 polymer ?
#
loop_
_entity_poly.entity_id
_entity_poly.type
_entity_poly.pdbx_seq_one_letter_code
_entity_poly.pdbx_strand_id
1 'polypeptide(L)'
;MPLSVEEFQIAQMYMIMKMQQQSTTGTEGVEIVENRPFEDDVYGKGQYTLKIYRLQSFSFSFSIITGLDSAPPQIVVKCPYFSRFILTIDTIHKDDNGQSENSQCDPVSTAYKLVTIDAPYWGFGSRLEQALLAGERALFLESHRNCFGWIDEWFGLSMDKMRELEKQSDSSLNQKLGRPCVIEDKEELDEIRTIPSC
;
A
#
# COMPACT_ATOMS: atom_id res chain seq x y z
N MET A 1 -4.57 9.82 -14.62
CA MET A 1 -5.37 10.66 -13.69
C MET A 1 -5.24 12.10 -14.16
N PRO A 2 -6.32 12.90 -14.19
CA PRO A 2 -6.26 14.31 -14.59
C PRO A 2 -5.70 15.18 -13.45
N LEU A 3 -4.50 14.84 -12.96
CA LEU A 3 -3.79 15.44 -11.83
C LEU A 3 -2.29 15.39 -12.13
N SER A 4 -1.53 16.37 -11.64
CA SER A 4 -0.06 16.32 -11.65
C SER A 4 0.46 15.19 -10.73
N VAL A 5 1.72 14.79 -10.89
CA VAL A 5 2.34 13.83 -9.97
C VAL A 5 2.34 14.34 -8.52
N GLU A 6 2.59 15.63 -8.26
CA GLU A 6 2.59 16.16 -6.89
C GLU A 6 1.19 16.11 -6.26
N GLU A 7 0.15 16.50 -7.00
CA GLU A 7 -1.24 16.39 -6.53
C GLU A 7 -1.64 14.93 -6.32
N PHE A 8 -1.21 14.04 -7.21
CA PHE A 8 -1.49 12.61 -7.10
C PHE A 8 -0.88 12.00 -5.84
N GLN A 9 0.31 12.44 -5.41
CA GLN A 9 0.93 11.97 -4.16
C GLN A 9 0.06 12.31 -2.94
N ILE A 10 -0.43 13.55 -2.84
CA ILE A 10 -1.33 13.98 -1.76
C ILE A 10 -2.65 13.19 -1.83
N ALA A 11 -3.24 13.09 -3.02
CA ALA A 11 -4.48 12.35 -3.24
C ALA A 11 -4.35 10.87 -2.86
N GLN A 12 -3.23 10.24 -3.18
CA GLN A 12 -2.95 8.84 -2.85
C GLN A 12 -2.83 8.64 -1.33
N MET A 13 -2.05 9.47 -0.64
CA MET A 13 -1.94 9.39 0.82
C MET A 13 -3.29 9.58 1.50
N TYR A 14 -4.06 10.58 1.07
CA TYR A 14 -5.39 10.87 1.60
C TYR A 14 -6.35 9.70 1.37
N MET A 15 -6.37 9.16 0.14
CA MET A 15 -7.20 8.02 -0.23
C MET A 15 -6.88 6.79 0.62
N ILE A 16 -5.59 6.47 0.79
CA ILE A 16 -5.15 5.33 1.61
C ILE A 16 -5.63 5.53 3.05
N MET A 17 -5.34 6.69 3.65
CA MET A 17 -5.75 7.02 5.02
C MET A 17 -7.27 6.86 5.19
N LYS A 18 -8.07 7.44 4.31
CA LYS A 18 -9.53 7.43 4.42
C LYS A 18 -10.13 6.05 4.17
N MET A 19 -9.62 5.29 3.19
CA MET A 19 -10.03 3.90 2.99
C MET A 19 -9.72 3.05 4.22
N GLN A 20 -8.54 3.20 4.84
CA GLN A 20 -8.21 2.50 6.08
C GLN A 20 -9.15 2.86 7.23
N GLN A 21 -9.55 4.12 7.37
CA GLN A 21 -10.54 4.56 8.36
C GLN A 21 -11.94 3.98 8.12
N GLN A 22 -12.36 3.88 6.86
CA GLN A 22 -13.66 3.34 6.48
C GLN A 22 -13.73 1.81 6.59
N SER A 23 -12.61 1.12 6.35
CA SER A 23 -12.52 -0.34 6.46
C SER A 23 -12.26 -0.84 7.88
N THR A 24 -11.80 0.03 8.79
CA THR A 24 -11.48 -0.37 10.17
C THR A 24 -12.65 -0.21 11.11
N THR A 25 -13.06 -1.33 11.69
CA THR A 25 -14.09 -1.50 12.71
C THR A 25 -13.47 -1.97 14.02
N GLY A 26 -14.28 -2.34 15.02
CA GLY A 26 -13.77 -2.86 16.29
C GLY A 26 -13.09 -4.24 16.20
N THR A 27 -13.39 -5.02 15.16
CA THR A 27 -12.92 -6.42 15.01
C THR A 27 -12.06 -6.67 13.77
N GLU A 28 -12.19 -5.83 12.75
CA GLU A 28 -11.51 -5.94 11.45
C GLU A 28 -10.94 -4.59 11.06
N GLY A 29 -9.85 -4.58 10.29
CA GLY A 29 -9.24 -3.33 9.84
C GLY A 29 -7.72 -3.37 9.80
N VAL A 30 -7.12 -2.19 9.84
CA VAL A 30 -5.68 -2.02 9.66
C VAL A 30 -5.01 -1.63 10.97
N GLU A 31 -4.00 -2.41 11.35
CA GLU A 31 -3.10 -2.13 12.45
C GLU A 31 -1.75 -1.70 11.93
N ILE A 32 -1.24 -0.57 12.43
CA ILE A 32 0.09 -0.09 12.10
C ILE A 32 1.03 -0.61 13.18
N VAL A 33 1.93 -1.52 12.79
CA VAL A 33 2.84 -2.23 13.68
C VAL A 33 4.16 -1.48 13.82
N GLU A 34 4.70 -1.01 12.70
CA GLU A 34 6.01 -0.37 12.64
C GLU A 34 5.97 0.73 11.59
N ASN A 35 6.54 1.90 11.90
CA ASN A 35 6.73 3.01 10.97
C ASN A 35 8.04 3.69 11.34
N ARG A 36 9.09 3.47 10.54
CA ARG A 36 10.44 3.98 10.84
C ARG A 36 11.21 4.36 9.58
N PRO A 37 12.14 5.31 9.66
CA PRO A 37 13.08 5.53 8.58
C PRO A 37 13.97 4.30 8.38
N PHE A 38 14.40 4.07 7.13
CA PHE A 38 15.38 3.05 6.77
C PHE A 38 16.34 3.59 5.70
N GLU A 39 17.48 2.93 5.57
CA GLU A 39 18.49 3.19 4.53
C GLU A 39 18.92 1.84 3.99
N ASP A 40 18.88 1.68 2.67
CA ASP A 40 19.14 0.43 1.97
C ASP A 40 20.04 0.68 0.75
N ASP A 41 20.88 -0.31 0.41
CA ASP A 41 21.85 -0.18 -0.67
C ASP A 41 21.19 -0.08 -2.06
N VAL A 42 20.00 -0.68 -2.22
CA VAL A 42 19.23 -0.72 -3.47
C VAL A 42 18.20 0.41 -3.50
N TYR A 43 17.47 0.61 -2.41
CA TYR A 43 16.35 1.56 -2.34
C TYR A 43 16.72 2.95 -1.81
N GLY A 44 17.96 3.13 -1.32
CA GLY A 44 18.42 4.37 -0.71
C GLY A 44 17.71 4.67 0.62
N LYS A 45 17.57 5.95 0.95
CA LYS A 45 16.89 6.40 2.17
C LYS A 45 15.37 6.41 1.99
N GLY A 46 14.65 5.91 3.00
CA GLY A 46 13.20 5.83 2.99
C GLY A 46 12.54 5.71 4.34
N GLN A 47 11.25 5.41 4.28
CA GLN A 47 10.32 5.10 5.35
C GLN A 47 9.80 3.67 5.14
N TYR A 48 9.87 2.87 6.19
CA TYR A 48 9.37 1.51 6.22
C TYR A 48 8.15 1.48 7.11
N THR A 49 7.04 0.98 6.58
CA THR A 49 5.78 0.87 7.32
C THR A 49 5.22 -0.55 7.22
N LEU A 50 5.12 -1.23 8.36
CA LEU A 50 4.47 -2.53 8.49
C LEU A 50 3.03 -2.36 8.94
N LYS A 51 2.06 -2.81 8.13
CA LYS A 51 0.63 -2.77 8.41
C LYS A 51 0.02 -4.18 8.38
N ILE A 52 -0.72 -4.57 9.42
CA ILE A 52 -1.47 -5.83 9.46
C ILE A 52 -2.94 -5.55 9.16
N TYR A 53 -3.49 -6.22 8.15
CA TYR A 53 -4.89 -6.14 7.77
C TYR A 53 -5.64 -7.36 8.30
N ARG A 54 -6.56 -7.13 9.26
CA ARG A 54 -7.40 -8.17 9.85
C ARG A 54 -8.73 -8.21 9.13
N LEU A 55 -9.07 -9.36 8.52
CA LEU A 55 -10.37 -9.62 7.92
C LEU A 55 -11.07 -10.74 8.70
N GLN A 56 -12.41 -10.74 8.74
CA GLN A 56 -13.21 -11.68 9.57
C GLN A 56 -12.87 -13.15 9.39
N SER A 57 -12.38 -13.53 8.20
CA SER A 57 -12.07 -14.92 7.83
C SER A 57 -10.57 -15.21 7.73
N PHE A 58 -9.71 -14.19 7.64
CA PHE A 58 -8.26 -14.32 7.41
C PHE A 58 -7.50 -13.05 7.83
N SER A 59 -6.28 -13.20 8.34
CA SER A 59 -5.34 -12.09 8.53
C SER A 59 -4.39 -12.00 7.33
N PHE A 60 -4.25 -10.81 6.73
CA PHE A 60 -3.28 -10.48 5.70
C PHE A 60 -2.27 -9.48 6.25
N SER A 61 -0.97 -9.65 5.97
CA SER A 61 0.08 -8.73 6.40
C SER A 61 0.62 -7.98 5.20
N PHE A 62 0.59 -6.65 5.26
CA PHE A 62 1.11 -5.75 4.22
C PHE A 62 2.35 -5.02 4.76
N SER A 63 3.50 -5.26 4.15
CA SER A 63 4.71 -4.46 4.36
C SER A 63 4.79 -3.39 3.26
N ILE A 64 4.64 -2.12 3.61
CA ILE A 64 4.79 -1.00 2.69
C ILE A 64 6.19 -0.39 2.87
N ILE A 65 6.97 -0.31 1.79
CA ILE A 65 8.28 0.34 1.77
C ILE A 65 8.15 1.62 0.94
N THR A 66 8.25 2.79 1.56
CA THR A 66 8.20 4.11 0.90
C THR A 66 9.57 4.78 0.91
N GLY A 67 10.30 4.80 -0.21
CA GLY A 67 11.55 5.57 -0.35
C GLY A 67 11.31 7.08 -0.22
N LEU A 68 12.15 7.80 0.53
CA LEU A 68 12.03 9.25 0.74
C LEU A 68 12.99 10.04 -0.17
N ASP A 69 13.92 9.39 -0.88
CA ASP A 69 14.90 10.16 -1.67
C ASP A 69 15.15 9.74 -3.12
N SER A 70 14.74 8.56 -3.61
CA SER A 70 14.90 8.26 -5.06
C SER A 70 14.14 7.05 -5.59
N ALA A 71 13.68 6.13 -4.73
CA ALA A 71 13.10 4.87 -5.18
C ALA A 71 11.57 4.94 -5.28
N PRO A 72 10.96 4.40 -6.36
CA PRO A 72 9.51 4.24 -6.45
C PRO A 72 8.98 3.40 -5.27
N PRO A 73 7.78 3.71 -4.74
CA PRO A 73 7.20 2.93 -3.65
C PRO A 73 7.03 1.47 -4.06
N GLN A 74 7.49 0.56 -3.21
CA GLN A 74 7.31 -0.88 -3.35
C GLN A 74 6.45 -1.40 -2.20
N ILE A 75 5.44 -2.19 -2.53
CA ILE A 75 4.54 -2.83 -1.56
C ILE A 75 4.76 -4.33 -1.64
N VAL A 76 4.97 -4.96 -0.49
CA VAL A 76 5.13 -6.42 -0.36
C VAL A 76 4.06 -6.94 0.57
N VAL A 77 3.29 -7.92 0.09
CA VAL A 77 2.17 -8.52 0.81
C VAL A 77 2.50 -9.98 1.07
N LYS A 78 2.40 -10.36 2.34
CA LYS A 78 2.62 -11.72 2.82
C LYS A 78 1.38 -12.18 3.57
N CYS A 79 1.04 -13.46 3.46
CA CYS A 79 -0.07 -14.03 4.21
C CYS A 79 0.46 -15.16 5.10
N PRO A 80 0.31 -15.07 6.43
CA PRO A 80 0.84 -16.08 7.35
C PRO A 80 0.26 -17.49 7.09
N TYR A 81 -1.01 -17.57 6.66
CA TYR A 81 -1.67 -18.84 6.29
C TYR A 81 -1.14 -19.46 4.98
N PHE A 82 -0.47 -18.65 4.16
CA PHE A 82 0.14 -19.04 2.90
C PHE A 82 1.61 -18.63 2.92
N SER A 83 2.44 -19.34 3.69
CA SER A 83 3.85 -18.99 3.94
C SER A 83 4.76 -18.87 2.70
N ARG A 84 4.35 -19.44 1.56
CA ARG A 84 5.09 -19.38 0.29
C ARG A 84 4.49 -18.36 -0.68
N PHE A 85 3.40 -17.70 -0.30
CA PHE A 85 2.74 -16.68 -1.10
C PHE A 85 3.44 -15.33 -0.92
N ILE A 86 3.78 -14.70 -2.04
CA ILE A 86 4.32 -13.34 -2.08
C ILE A 86 3.59 -12.56 -3.16
N LEU A 87 3.10 -11.38 -2.81
CA LEU A 87 2.60 -10.40 -3.78
C LEU A 87 3.42 -9.12 -3.65
N THR A 88 3.99 -8.67 -4.76
CA THR A 88 4.79 -7.44 -4.84
C THR A 88 4.14 -6.47 -5.82
N ILE A 89 4.02 -5.21 -5.43
CA ILE A 89 3.53 -4.12 -6.28
C ILE A 89 4.61 -3.04 -6.34
N ASP A 90 5.24 -2.90 -7.50
CA ASP A 90 6.15 -1.79 -7.79
C ASP A 90 5.39 -0.68 -8.50
N THR A 91 5.44 0.56 -7.99
CA THR A 91 4.65 1.67 -8.55
C THR A 91 5.52 2.84 -8.97
N ILE A 92 5.43 3.25 -10.24
CA ILE A 92 6.07 4.45 -10.78
C ILE A 92 4.99 5.46 -11.19
N HIS A 93 5.13 6.71 -10.78
CA HIS A 93 4.26 7.82 -11.20
C HIS A 93 5.01 8.70 -12.20
N LYS A 94 4.37 9.05 -13.32
CA LYS A 94 4.93 9.93 -14.36
C LYS A 94 3.89 10.93 -14.84
N ASP A 95 4.32 12.13 -15.20
CA ASP A 95 3.50 13.13 -15.89
C ASP A 95 3.40 12.78 -17.39
N ASP A 96 2.73 11.67 -17.68
CA ASP A 96 2.41 11.22 -19.04
C ASP A 96 0.96 10.71 -19.13
N ASN A 97 0.50 10.44 -20.34
CA ASN A 97 -0.83 9.90 -20.60
C ASN A 97 -0.85 8.37 -20.80
N GLY A 98 0.16 7.66 -20.31
CA GLY A 98 0.30 6.21 -20.48
C GLY A 98 1.04 5.79 -21.75
N GLN A 99 1.53 6.74 -22.56
CA GLN A 99 2.39 6.50 -23.71
C GLN A 99 3.79 7.04 -23.46
N SER A 100 4.83 6.27 -23.79
CA SER A 100 6.23 6.64 -23.55
C SER A 100 6.80 7.68 -24.53
N GLU A 101 6.00 8.25 -25.43
CA GLU A 101 6.45 9.29 -26.36
C GLU A 101 5.46 10.47 -26.44
N ASN A 102 6.02 11.66 -26.22
CA ASN A 102 5.54 12.98 -26.66
C ASN A 102 4.03 13.26 -26.50
N SER A 103 3.53 13.16 -25.28
CA SER A 103 2.16 13.54 -24.94
C SER A 103 2.16 14.59 -23.84
N GLN A 104 2.35 15.85 -24.23
CA GLN A 104 2.16 16.98 -23.31
C GLN A 104 0.66 17.08 -22.98
N CYS A 105 0.25 16.45 -21.90
CA CYS A 105 -1.10 16.50 -21.35
C CYS A 105 -0.96 17.04 -19.93
N ASP A 106 -1.23 18.32 -19.75
CA ASP A 106 -1.11 19.01 -18.46
C ASP A 106 -2.52 19.33 -17.92
N PRO A 107 -2.90 18.91 -16.69
CA PRO A 107 -2.17 18.03 -15.76
C PRO A 107 -2.66 16.58 -15.91
N VAL A 108 -1.88 15.70 -16.54
CA VAL A 108 -2.18 14.26 -16.61
C VAL A 108 -0.99 13.47 -16.10
N SER A 109 -1.24 12.62 -15.10
CA SER A 109 -0.28 11.66 -14.58
C SER A 109 -0.73 10.22 -14.81
N THR A 110 0.22 9.31 -14.94
CA THR A 110 -0.01 7.88 -15.02
C THR A 110 0.74 7.15 -13.92
N ALA A 111 0.02 6.27 -13.21
CA ALA A 111 0.58 5.34 -12.24
C ALA A 111 0.79 3.98 -12.93
N TYR A 112 2.05 3.61 -13.14
CA TYR A 112 2.46 2.31 -13.65
C TYR A 112 2.65 1.37 -12.45
N LYS A 113 1.75 0.39 -12.29
CA LYS A 113 1.78 -0.60 -11.20
C LYS A 113 2.13 -1.98 -11.76
N LEU A 114 3.32 -2.47 -11.48
CA LEU A 114 3.74 -3.83 -11.81
C LEU A 114 3.36 -4.74 -10.64
N VAL A 115 2.44 -5.67 -10.89
CA VAL A 115 1.99 -6.65 -9.87
C VAL A 115 2.62 -7.99 -10.17
N THR A 116 3.41 -8.48 -9.22
CA THR A 116 4.02 -9.81 -9.25
C THR A 116 3.36 -10.67 -8.17
N ILE A 117 2.87 -11.85 -8.55
CA ILE A 117 2.31 -12.82 -7.61
C ILE A 117 3.04 -14.15 -7.77
N ASP A 118 3.61 -14.64 -6.66
CA ASP A 118 4.14 -16.00 -6.55
C ASP A 118 3.26 -16.78 -5.56
N ALA A 119 2.57 -17.81 -6.06
CA ALA A 119 1.74 -18.69 -5.24
C ALA A 119 2.01 -20.18 -5.58
N PRO A 120 3.15 -20.73 -5.15
CA PRO A 120 3.68 -22.02 -5.61
C PRO A 120 3.00 -23.20 -4.89
N TYR A 121 1.67 -23.26 -4.97
CA TYR A 121 0.82 -24.27 -4.35
C TYR A 121 0.31 -25.26 -5.38
N TRP A 122 0.58 -26.54 -5.12
CA TRP A 122 0.14 -27.61 -6.01
C TRP A 122 -1.39 -27.70 -6.05
N GLY A 123 -1.94 -27.79 -7.27
CA GLY A 123 -3.37 -27.99 -7.52
C GLY A 123 -4.22 -26.72 -7.60
N PHE A 124 -3.92 -25.66 -6.82
CA PHE A 124 -4.74 -24.44 -6.78
C PHE A 124 -3.98 -23.11 -6.92
N GLY A 125 -2.65 -23.12 -7.08
CA GLY A 125 -1.83 -21.91 -7.21
C GLY A 125 -2.32 -20.94 -8.28
N SER A 126 -2.59 -21.42 -9.50
CA SER A 126 -3.05 -20.56 -10.60
C SER A 126 -4.43 -19.92 -10.35
N ARG A 127 -5.33 -20.61 -9.64
CA ARG A 127 -6.62 -20.03 -9.25
C ARG A 127 -6.45 -18.97 -8.17
N LEU A 128 -5.53 -19.19 -7.23
CA LEU A 128 -5.19 -18.23 -6.19
C LEU A 128 -4.56 -16.97 -6.80
N GLU A 129 -3.58 -17.12 -7.70
CA GLU A 129 -2.98 -16.01 -8.46
C GLU A 129 -4.03 -15.18 -9.21
N GLN A 130 -4.93 -15.85 -9.95
CA GLN A 130 -5.98 -15.15 -10.69
C GLN A 130 -6.95 -14.41 -9.78
N ALA A 131 -7.35 -15.02 -8.65
CA ALA A 131 -8.23 -14.39 -7.69
C ALA A 131 -7.59 -13.14 -7.08
N LEU A 132 -6.30 -13.21 -6.73
CA LEU A 132 -5.57 -12.09 -6.15
C LEU A 132 -5.31 -10.97 -7.17
N LEU A 133 -4.93 -11.30 -8.41
CA LEU A 133 -4.82 -10.32 -9.50
C LEU A 133 -6.15 -9.60 -9.74
N ALA A 134 -7.27 -10.33 -9.71
CA ALA A 134 -8.60 -9.74 -9.84
C ALA A 134 -8.93 -8.82 -8.65
N GLY A 135 -8.57 -9.22 -7.43
CA GLY A 135 -8.71 -8.43 -6.21
C GLY A 135 -7.92 -7.12 -6.28
N GLU A 136 -6.62 -7.18 -6.59
CA GLU A 136 -5.76 -6.01 -6.74
C GLU A 136 -6.26 -5.05 -7.83
N ARG A 137 -6.70 -5.60 -8.98
CA ARG A 137 -7.28 -4.77 -10.04
C ARG A 137 -8.54 -4.04 -9.57
N ALA A 138 -9.41 -4.73 -8.84
CA ALA A 138 -10.62 -4.11 -8.27
C ALA A 138 -10.24 -3.02 -7.26
N LEU A 139 -9.30 -3.29 -6.36
CA LEU A 139 -8.79 -2.35 -5.36
C LEU A 139 -8.21 -1.10 -6.01
N PHE A 140 -7.38 -1.24 -7.06
CA PHE A 140 -6.83 -0.09 -7.78
C PHE A 140 -7.91 0.75 -8.44
N LEU A 141 -8.87 0.12 -9.13
CA LEU A 141 -9.96 0.84 -9.78
C LEU A 141 -10.81 1.62 -8.78
N GLU A 142 -11.16 1.00 -7.65
CA GLU A 142 -11.89 1.65 -6.58
C GLU A 142 -11.08 2.79 -5.95
N SER A 143 -9.82 2.54 -5.61
CA SER A 143 -8.91 3.54 -5.04
C SER A 143 -8.77 4.77 -5.95
N HIS A 144 -8.56 4.57 -7.26
CA HIS A 144 -8.46 5.68 -8.21
C HIS A 144 -9.77 6.44 -8.39
N ARG A 145 -10.92 5.76 -8.33
CA ARG A 145 -12.24 6.43 -8.31
C ARG A 145 -12.41 7.27 -7.05
N ASN A 146 -12.00 6.75 -5.90
CA ASN A 146 -12.07 7.45 -4.62
C ASN A 146 -11.14 8.66 -4.56
N CYS A 147 -9.91 8.58 -5.12
CA CYS A 147 -9.03 9.74 -5.28
C CYS A 147 -9.77 10.90 -5.96
N PHE A 148 -10.44 10.65 -7.09
CA PHE A 148 -11.19 11.69 -7.78
C PHE A 148 -12.49 12.07 -7.07
N GLY A 149 -13.20 11.09 -6.51
CA GLY A 149 -14.47 11.30 -5.81
C GLY A 149 -14.36 12.08 -4.50
N TRP A 150 -13.16 12.16 -3.91
CA TRP A 150 -12.86 12.93 -2.69
C TRP A 150 -11.98 14.15 -2.96
N ILE A 151 -11.90 14.62 -4.21
CA ILE A 151 -11.01 15.73 -4.60
C ILE A 151 -11.25 17.01 -3.80
N ASP A 152 -12.50 17.29 -3.45
CA ASP A 152 -12.89 18.43 -2.63
C ASP A 152 -12.34 18.38 -1.19
N GLU A 153 -11.93 17.20 -0.71
CA GLU A 153 -11.43 17.01 0.64
C GLU A 153 -9.91 17.10 0.76
N TRP A 154 -9.16 16.75 -0.30
CA TRP A 154 -7.70 16.73 -0.28
C TRP A 154 -7.03 17.77 -1.16
N PHE A 155 -7.73 18.34 -2.14
CA PHE A 155 -7.13 19.31 -3.05
C PHE A 155 -6.69 20.58 -2.28
N GLY A 156 -5.44 20.97 -2.47
CA GLY A 156 -4.83 22.11 -1.78
C GLY A 156 -4.26 21.80 -0.38
N LEU A 157 -4.34 20.56 0.11
CA LEU A 157 -3.60 20.17 1.31
C LEU A 157 -2.09 20.17 1.03
N SER A 158 -1.29 20.58 2.02
CA SER A 158 0.16 20.42 1.95
C SER A 158 0.59 19.00 2.33
N MET A 159 1.73 18.54 1.82
CA MET A 159 2.32 17.26 2.20
C MET A 159 2.55 17.15 3.72
N ASP A 160 2.97 18.23 4.39
CA ASP A 160 3.15 18.24 5.84
C ASP A 160 1.83 18.05 6.59
N LYS A 161 0.76 18.70 6.12
CA LYS A 161 -0.57 18.51 6.70
C LYS A 161 -1.06 17.08 6.49
N MET A 162 -0.79 16.49 5.32
CA MET A 162 -1.15 15.11 5.01
C MET A 162 -0.42 14.11 5.92
N ARG A 163 0.89 14.28 6.14
CA ARG A 163 1.67 13.46 7.09
C ARG A 163 1.13 13.54 8.52
N GLU A 164 0.72 14.73 8.96
CA GLU A 164 0.10 14.89 10.27
C GLU A 164 -1.25 14.16 10.37
N LEU A 165 -2.08 14.23 9.32
CA LEU A 165 -3.35 13.50 9.25
C LEU A 165 -3.14 11.98 9.27
N GLU A 166 -2.16 11.46 8.51
CA GLU A 166 -1.80 10.05 8.51
C GLU A 166 -1.40 9.59 9.91
N LYS A 167 -0.53 10.32 10.60
CA LYS A 167 -0.10 10.00 11.97
C LYS A 167 -1.25 9.96 12.98
N GLN A 168 -2.18 10.91 12.87
CA GLN A 168 -3.38 10.94 13.70
C GLN A 168 -4.30 9.75 13.40
N SER A 169 -4.45 9.43 12.12
CA SER A 169 -5.24 8.28 11.65
C SER A 169 -4.67 6.97 12.18
N ASP A 170 -3.37 6.74 12.04
CA ASP A 170 -2.68 5.52 12.50
C ASP A 170 -2.92 5.28 13.99
N SER A 171 -2.82 6.34 14.80
CA SER A 171 -3.09 6.28 16.24
C SER A 171 -4.54 5.91 16.54
N SER A 172 -5.50 6.46 15.78
CA SER A 172 -6.93 6.18 15.95
C SER A 172 -7.29 4.75 15.50
N LEU A 173 -6.70 4.27 14.41
CA LEU A 173 -6.91 2.91 13.89
C LEU A 173 -6.47 1.86 14.92
N ASN A 174 -5.27 2.02 15.47
CA ASN A 174 -4.76 1.14 16.51
C ASN A 174 -5.62 1.17 17.79
N GLN A 175 -6.20 2.32 18.15
CA GLN A 175 -7.12 2.41 19.30
C GLN A 175 -8.47 1.71 19.05
N LYS A 176 -8.99 1.78 17.82
CA LYS A 176 -10.26 1.12 17.45
C LYS A 176 -10.16 -0.40 17.50
N LEU A 177 -9.00 -0.95 17.16
CA LEU A 177 -8.72 -2.39 17.25
C LEU A 177 -8.41 -2.74 18.70
N GLY A 178 -9.44 -3.13 19.47
CA GLY A 178 -9.38 -3.31 20.93
C GLY A 178 -8.37 -4.34 21.47
N ARG A 179 -7.66 -5.08 20.61
CA ARG A 179 -6.47 -5.89 20.96
C ARG A 179 -5.44 -5.82 19.82
N PRO A 180 -4.12 -5.76 20.11
CA PRO A 180 -3.07 -5.93 19.11
C PRO A 180 -3.15 -7.31 18.44
N CYS A 181 -2.68 -7.43 17.19
CA CYS A 181 -2.55 -8.72 16.53
C CYS A 181 -1.34 -9.38 17.16
N VAL A 182 -1.55 -10.49 17.86
CA VAL A 182 -0.43 -11.24 18.40
C VAL A 182 0.07 -12.13 17.26
N ILE A 183 1.12 -11.68 16.58
CA ILE A 183 2.02 -12.62 15.90
C ILE A 183 2.84 -13.23 17.04
N GLU A 184 2.40 -14.39 17.51
CA GLU A 184 3.00 -15.08 18.67
C GLU A 184 4.41 -15.58 18.38
N ASP A 185 4.72 -15.81 17.11
CA ASP A 185 6.00 -16.31 16.66
C ASP A 185 6.93 -15.18 16.18
N LYS A 186 8.10 -15.06 16.84
CA LYS A 186 9.12 -14.09 16.44
C LYS A 186 9.71 -14.43 15.07
N GLU A 187 9.81 -15.71 14.71
CA GLU A 187 10.34 -16.12 13.41
C GLU A 187 9.41 -15.67 12.28
N GLU A 188 8.09 -15.78 12.48
CA GLU A 188 7.09 -15.31 11.51
C GLU A 188 7.11 -13.79 11.35
N LEU A 189 7.29 -13.04 12.45
CA LEU A 189 7.44 -11.58 12.41
C LEU A 189 8.72 -11.16 11.67
N ASP A 190 9.82 -11.87 11.88
CA ASP A 190 11.10 -11.58 11.23
C ASP A 190 11.07 -11.97 9.74
N GLU A 191 10.36 -13.03 9.35
CA GLU A 191 10.07 -13.33 7.95
C GLU A 191 9.25 -12.23 7.29
N ILE A 192 8.23 -11.68 7.96
CA ILE A 192 7.42 -10.56 7.45
C ILE A 192 8.26 -9.28 7.29
N ARG A 193 9.17 -9.03 8.23
CA ARG A 193 10.10 -7.88 8.24
C ARG A 193 11.19 -7.98 7.20
N THR A 194 11.54 -9.20 6.77
CA THR A 194 12.58 -9.39 5.77
C THR A 194 12.13 -8.76 4.46
N ILE A 195 12.78 -7.65 4.11
CA ILE A 195 12.67 -6.99 2.81
C ILE A 195 13.16 -8.01 1.78
N PRO A 196 12.37 -8.36 0.76
CA PRO A 196 12.86 -9.25 -0.28
C PRO A 196 14.07 -8.59 -0.95
N SER A 197 15.25 -9.18 -0.76
CA SER A 197 16.41 -8.91 -1.59
C SER A 197 16.11 -9.45 -2.98
N CYS A 198 16.21 -8.59 -4.00
CA CYS A 198 16.22 -9.05 -5.39
C CYS A 198 17.32 -10.08 -5.65
#